data_AF-A0A1M7KHA7-F1
#
_entry.id   AF-A0A1M7KHA7-F1
#
_cell.length_a   1.000
_cell.length_b   1.000
_cell.length_c   1.000
_cell.angle_alpha   90.00
_cell.angle_beta   90.00
_cell.angle_gamma   90.00
#
_symmetry.space_group_name_H-M   'P 1'
#
loop_
_entity.id
_entity.type
_entity.pdbx_description
1 polymer ?
#
loop_
_entity_poly.entity_id
_entity_poly.type
_entity_poly.pdbx_seq_one_letter_code
_entity_poly.pdbx_strand_id
1 'polypeptide(L)'
;MHLPRHDIFRKGLRPLVFAALAISVLLLSGCEEKKVVVKEKRTYKGDVEVLNSCGIPGAAVKMRTFLRENGFDVVSFGNDRLQNNDETIIVLRNPEWEGAQALAQTLKTKNVLTVVSKRAVVDVAVYIGKDFEQIIKPEQEETDDN
;
A
#
# COMPACT_ATOMS: atom_id res chain seq x y z
N MET A 1 5.76 -81.60 53.74
CA MET A 1 6.31 -80.61 54.69
C MET A 1 6.33 -79.27 53.97
N HIS A 2 5.91 -78.20 54.63
CA HIS A 2 5.82 -76.80 54.19
C HIS A 2 4.59 -76.34 53.37
N LEU A 3 3.72 -75.63 54.08
CA LEU A 3 2.59 -74.79 53.68
C LEU A 3 3.09 -73.33 53.39
N PRO A 4 2.21 -72.38 52.98
CA PRO A 4 2.42 -71.39 51.92
C PRO A 4 2.60 -69.96 52.44
N ARG A 5 2.94 -69.01 51.54
CA ARG A 5 2.89 -67.54 51.73
C ARG A 5 2.92 -66.90 50.32
N HIS A 6 2.26 -65.80 49.97
CA HIS A 6 1.24 -64.94 50.56
C HIS A 6 0.66 -64.16 49.36
N ASP A 7 -0.64 -64.28 49.15
CA ASP A 7 -1.64 -63.21 49.10
C ASP A 7 -1.30 -61.79 48.57
N ILE A 8 -2.33 -61.19 47.93
CA ILE A 8 -2.65 -59.74 47.86
C ILE A 8 -2.10 -58.93 46.65
N PHE A 9 -2.97 -58.50 45.71
CA PHE A 9 -3.56 -57.13 45.70
C PHE A 9 -4.44 -56.87 44.43
N ARG A 10 -5.75 -56.73 44.69
CA ARG A 10 -6.72 -55.74 44.16
C ARG A 10 -6.56 -55.11 42.75
N LYS A 11 -7.64 -55.28 41.97
CA LYS A 11 -8.54 -54.26 41.33
C LYS A 11 -7.93 -53.00 40.68
N GLY A 12 -8.40 -52.72 39.45
CA GLY A 12 -8.66 -51.36 38.95
C GLY A 12 -8.17 -51.17 37.51
N LEU A 13 -8.97 -51.46 36.50
CA LEU A 13 -9.76 -50.46 35.77
C LEU A 13 -9.07 -49.09 35.60
N ARG A 14 -8.61 -48.79 34.37
CA ARG A 14 -8.74 -47.48 33.70
C ARG A 14 -8.13 -47.49 32.28
N PRO A 15 -8.93 -47.63 31.20
CA PRO A 15 -8.55 -47.20 29.86
C PRO A 15 -9.11 -45.79 29.64
N LEU A 16 -8.50 -44.75 30.22
CA LEU A 16 -9.02 -43.39 30.04
C LEU A 16 -7.96 -42.29 30.19
N VAL A 17 -6.74 -42.51 29.70
CA VAL A 17 -5.70 -41.46 29.67
C VAL A 17 -5.22 -41.14 28.24
N PHE A 18 -5.40 -42.04 27.27
CA PHE A 18 -4.89 -41.80 25.90
C PHE A 18 -5.78 -40.89 25.02
N ALA A 19 -7.05 -40.68 25.36
CA ALA A 19 -7.94 -39.85 24.54
C ALA A 19 -7.73 -38.33 24.74
N ALA A 20 -7.19 -37.91 25.90
CA ALA A 20 -7.03 -36.48 26.19
C ALA A 20 -5.81 -35.84 25.52
N LEU A 21 -4.77 -36.63 25.17
CA LEU A 21 -3.55 -36.08 24.57
C LEU A 21 -3.72 -35.75 23.07
N ALA A 22 -4.55 -36.50 22.35
CA ALA A 22 -4.76 -36.31 20.92
C ALA A 22 -5.60 -35.05 20.59
N ILE A 23 -6.53 -34.67 21.47
CA ILE A 23 -7.39 -33.49 21.28
C ILE A 23 -6.60 -32.19 21.52
N SER A 24 -5.60 -32.22 22.40
CA SER A 24 -4.74 -31.06 22.67
C SER A 24 -3.86 -30.67 21.48
N VAL A 25 -3.44 -31.61 20.65
CA VAL A 25 -2.51 -31.34 19.53
C VAL A 25 -3.26 -30.74 18.32
N LEU A 26 -4.54 -31.08 18.15
CA LEU A 26 -5.32 -30.61 17.00
C LEU A 26 -5.75 -29.13 17.10
N LEU A 27 -5.76 -28.55 18.30
CA LEU A 27 -6.09 -27.14 18.54
C LEU A 27 -4.92 -26.17 18.32
N LEU A 28 -3.73 -26.66 17.95
CA LEU A 28 -2.54 -25.84 17.72
C LEU A 28 -2.18 -25.61 16.24
N SER A 29 -2.97 -26.09 15.28
CA SER A 29 -2.59 -26.08 13.84
C SER A 29 -3.46 -25.22 12.92
N GLY A 30 -4.07 -24.12 13.39
CA GLY A 30 -5.01 -23.38 12.54
C GLY A 30 -5.15 -21.89 12.80
N CYS A 31 -4.04 -21.15 12.95
CA CYS A 31 -4.05 -19.71 12.69
C CYS A 31 -3.29 -19.46 11.38
N GLU A 32 -4.02 -19.33 10.29
CA GLU A 32 -3.45 -18.86 9.03
C GLU A 32 -3.26 -17.34 9.14
N GLU A 33 -2.04 -16.91 9.47
CA GLU A 33 -1.68 -15.50 9.48
C GLU A 33 -1.61 -14.98 8.04
N LYS A 34 -2.67 -14.27 7.63
CA LYS A 34 -2.67 -13.49 6.39
C LYS A 34 -1.58 -12.41 6.52
N LYS A 35 -0.47 -12.57 5.80
CA LYS A 35 0.59 -11.55 5.73
C LYS A 35 0.02 -10.26 5.14
N VAL A 36 -0.29 -9.30 6.00
CA VAL A 36 -0.62 -7.94 5.58
C VAL A 36 0.66 -7.32 5.03
N VAL A 37 0.75 -7.17 3.70
CA VAL A 37 1.82 -6.42 3.06
C VAL A 37 1.59 -4.95 3.38
N VAL A 38 2.14 -4.49 4.50
CA VAL A 38 2.17 -3.08 4.85
C VAL A 38 3.17 -2.41 3.90
N LYS A 39 2.67 -1.78 2.82
CA LYS A 39 3.50 -0.88 2.00
C LYS A 39 4.04 0.20 2.94
N GLU A 40 5.35 0.20 3.21
CA GLU A 40 5.99 1.30 3.94
C GLU A 40 5.68 2.60 3.20
N LYS A 41 4.91 3.49 3.84
CA LYS A 41 4.55 4.79 3.28
C LYS A 41 5.78 5.69 3.33
N ARG A 42 6.55 5.70 2.25
CA ARG A 42 7.72 6.59 2.11
C ARG A 42 7.24 8.04 2.04
N THR A 43 7.73 8.87 2.94
CA THR A 43 7.47 10.31 2.92
C THR A 43 8.55 11.01 2.10
N TYR A 44 8.17 11.68 1.03
CA TYR A 44 9.08 12.52 0.24
C TYR A 44 8.96 13.96 0.74
N LYS A 45 10.02 14.52 1.34
CA LYS A 45 10.02 15.90 1.87
C LYS A 45 10.07 16.93 0.73
N GLY A 46 8.97 17.13 0.02
CA GLY A 46 8.83 18.26 -0.90
C GLY A 46 7.38 18.61 -1.19
N ASP A 47 7.19 19.90 -1.47
CA ASP A 47 5.90 20.53 -1.62
C ASP A 47 5.37 20.30 -3.04
N VAL A 48 4.24 19.61 -3.14
CA VAL A 48 3.57 19.28 -4.40
C VAL A 48 2.32 20.14 -4.59
N GLU A 49 2.26 20.85 -5.70
CA GLU A 49 1.04 21.51 -6.20
C GLU A 49 0.34 20.64 -7.26
N VAL A 50 -1.00 20.61 -7.24
CA VAL A 50 -1.80 19.83 -8.19
C VAL A 50 -2.78 20.73 -8.97
N LEU A 51 -2.63 20.83 -10.29
CA LEU A 51 -3.40 21.72 -11.15
C LEU A 51 -4.22 20.92 -12.18
N ASN A 52 -5.55 21.01 -12.08
CA ASN A 52 -6.44 20.44 -13.08
C ASN A 52 -6.30 21.18 -14.40
N SER A 53 -5.61 20.55 -15.35
CA SER A 53 -5.34 21.10 -16.67
C SER A 53 -6.08 20.34 -17.76
N CYS A 54 -7.02 19.45 -17.42
CA CYS A 54 -7.77 18.65 -18.40
C CYS A 54 -9.24 19.05 -18.50
N GLY A 55 -9.71 19.97 -17.63
CA GLY A 55 -11.08 20.49 -17.64
C GLY A 55 -12.13 19.54 -17.07
N ILE A 56 -11.73 18.36 -16.58
CA ILE A 56 -12.64 17.38 -15.99
C ILE A 56 -12.93 17.76 -14.53
N PRO A 57 -14.20 17.97 -14.14
CA PRO A 57 -14.54 18.30 -12.76
C PRO A 57 -14.07 17.24 -11.76
N GLY A 58 -13.44 17.69 -10.67
CA GLY A 58 -12.97 16.81 -9.60
C GLY A 58 -11.61 16.12 -9.86
N ALA A 59 -10.98 16.31 -11.02
CA ALA A 59 -9.68 15.70 -11.33
C ALA A 59 -8.60 16.06 -10.29
N ALA A 60 -8.50 17.34 -9.90
CA ALA A 60 -7.56 17.79 -8.86
C ALA A 60 -7.80 17.13 -7.49
N VAL A 61 -9.07 16.92 -7.11
CA VAL A 61 -9.41 16.26 -5.83
C VAL A 61 -8.98 14.80 -5.86
N LYS A 62 -9.31 14.08 -6.95
CA LYS A 62 -8.93 12.67 -7.12
C LYS A 62 -7.40 12.50 -7.12
N MET A 63 -6.69 13.32 -7.89
CA MET A 63 -5.23 13.26 -7.98
C MET A 63 -4.55 13.60 -6.65
N ARG A 64 -5.02 14.63 -5.93
CA ARG A 64 -4.54 14.97 -4.59
C ARG A 64 -4.65 13.78 -3.63
N THR A 65 -5.81 13.12 -3.61
CA THR A 65 -6.03 11.95 -2.75
C THR A 65 -5.04 10.85 -3.10
N PHE A 66 -4.94 10.50 -4.38
CA PHE A 66 -4.00 9.49 -4.87
C PHE A 66 -2.55 9.78 -4.49
N LEU A 67 -2.06 11.01 -4.70
CA LEU A 67 -0.68 11.38 -4.36
C LEU A 67 -0.42 11.33 -2.84
N ARG A 68 -1.39 11.76 -2.02
CA ARG A 68 -1.26 11.70 -0.55
C ARG A 68 -1.28 10.28 -0.01
N GLU A 69 -2.05 9.39 -0.63
CA GLU A 69 -2.03 7.96 -0.32
C GLU A 69 -0.69 7.33 -0.66
N ASN A 70 -0.03 7.80 -1.73
CA ASN A 70 1.31 7.37 -2.16
C ASN A 70 2.48 8.11 -1.45
N GLY A 71 2.20 8.94 -0.43
CA GLY A 71 3.25 9.50 0.44
C GLY A 71 3.82 10.85 0.02
N PHE A 72 3.20 11.52 -0.96
CA PHE A 72 3.58 12.88 -1.37
C PHE A 72 2.85 13.95 -0.56
N ASP A 73 3.54 15.04 -0.25
CA ASP A 73 2.96 16.19 0.46
C ASP A 73 2.31 17.18 -0.53
N VAL A 74 1.01 17.03 -0.73
CA VAL A 74 0.24 17.94 -1.58
C VAL A 74 -0.20 19.16 -0.76
N VAL A 75 0.51 20.28 -0.94
CA VAL A 75 0.30 21.53 -0.19
C VAL A 75 -0.79 22.42 -0.81
N SER A 76 -0.99 22.36 -2.12
CA SER A 76 -2.03 23.10 -2.85
C SER A 76 -2.64 22.27 -3.97
N PHE A 77 -3.90 22.55 -4.31
CA PHE A 77 -4.56 21.98 -5.47
C PHE A 77 -5.63 22.92 -6.02
N GLY A 78 -5.89 22.88 -7.33
CA GLY A 78 -6.84 23.78 -7.97
C GLY A 78 -7.03 23.50 -9.46
N ASN A 79 -7.54 24.50 -10.18
CA ASN A 79 -7.67 24.45 -11.63
C ASN A 79 -6.57 25.28 -12.30
N ASP A 80 -6.03 24.77 -13.40
CA ASP A 80 -5.21 25.55 -14.32
C ASP A 80 -6.09 26.50 -15.15
N ARG A 81 -5.46 27.51 -15.77
CA ARG A 81 -6.13 28.52 -16.60
C ARG A 81 -6.51 28.00 -17.98
N LEU A 82 -5.70 27.14 -18.61
CA LEU A 82 -5.90 26.73 -19.99
C LEU A 82 -6.75 25.45 -20.11
N GLN A 83 -6.62 24.54 -19.16
CA GLN A 83 -7.47 23.32 -19.06
C GLN A 83 -7.54 22.47 -20.34
N ASN A 84 -6.45 22.38 -21.10
CA ASN A 84 -6.39 21.73 -22.41
C ASN A 84 -5.33 20.62 -22.53
N ASN A 85 -4.75 20.14 -21.44
CA ASN A 85 -3.75 19.08 -21.46
C ASN A 85 -4.40 17.70 -21.67
N ASP A 86 -3.92 16.97 -22.67
CA ASP A 86 -4.31 15.58 -22.89
C ASP A 86 -3.53 14.61 -21.98
N GLU A 87 -2.26 14.90 -21.71
CA GLU A 87 -1.37 14.08 -20.89
C GLU A 87 -0.96 14.79 -19.59
N THR A 88 -0.71 14.02 -18.54
CA THR A 88 -0.26 14.54 -17.25
C THR A 88 1.22 14.91 -17.31
N ILE A 89 1.54 16.15 -16.91
CA ILE A 89 2.88 16.75 -16.98
C ILE A 89 3.35 17.11 -15.57
N ILE A 90 4.60 16.79 -15.29
CA ILE A 90 5.32 17.19 -14.08
C ILE A 90 6.19 18.39 -14.41
N VAL A 91 6.00 19.51 -13.71
CA VAL A 91 6.86 20.69 -13.81
C VAL A 91 7.70 20.80 -12.54
N LEU A 92 8.95 20.36 -12.63
CA LEU A 92 9.91 20.39 -11.54
C LEU A 92 10.51 21.79 -11.39
N ARG A 93 10.34 22.39 -10.21
CA ARG A 93 10.87 23.72 -9.88
C ARG A 93 12.17 23.63 -9.09
N ASN A 94 12.29 22.60 -8.24
CA ASN A 94 13.49 22.25 -7.51
C ASN A 94 14.12 20.97 -8.09
N PRO A 95 15.18 21.07 -8.92
CA PRO A 95 15.81 19.90 -9.53
C PRO A 95 16.54 18.99 -8.53
N GLU A 96 16.86 19.50 -7.34
CA GLU A 96 17.52 18.76 -6.27
C GLU A 96 16.52 17.95 -5.42
N TRP A 97 15.21 18.07 -5.68
CA TRP A 97 14.22 17.34 -4.91
C TRP A 97 14.25 15.83 -5.21
N GLU A 98 14.67 15.07 -4.20
CA GLU A 98 14.82 13.60 -4.26
C GLU A 98 13.52 12.86 -4.62
N GLY A 99 12.36 13.45 -4.36
CA GLY A 99 11.06 12.85 -4.65
C GLY A 99 10.66 12.88 -6.14
N ALA A 100 11.39 13.59 -7.00
CA ALA A 100 11.00 13.79 -8.40
C ALA A 100 10.88 12.46 -9.18
N GLN A 101 11.84 11.55 -9.01
CA GLN A 101 11.83 10.26 -9.70
C GLN A 101 10.67 9.38 -9.21
N ALA A 102 10.44 9.33 -7.90
CA ALA A 102 9.34 8.57 -7.32
C ALA A 102 7.97 9.12 -7.76
N LEU A 103 7.85 10.45 -7.87
CA LEU A 103 6.63 11.09 -8.38
C LEU A 103 6.36 10.71 -9.83
N ALA A 104 7.37 10.77 -10.70
CA ALA A 104 7.24 10.37 -12.10
C ALA A 104 6.83 8.90 -12.27
N GLN A 105 7.43 8.01 -11.46
CA GLN A 105 7.05 6.60 -11.44
C GLN A 105 5.62 6.38 -10.95
N THR A 106 5.22 7.05 -9.87
CA THR A 106 3.87 6.96 -9.31
C THR A 106 2.82 7.46 -10.30
N LEU A 107 3.11 8.54 -11.01
CA LEU A 107 2.23 9.11 -12.03
C LEU A 107 2.34 8.39 -13.38
N LYS A 108 3.21 7.39 -13.52
CA LYS A 108 3.44 6.61 -14.75
C LYS A 108 3.68 7.50 -15.98
N THR A 109 4.29 8.67 -15.78
CA THR A 109 4.51 9.67 -16.84
C THR A 109 5.99 9.92 -17.07
N LYS A 110 6.36 10.13 -18.34
CA LYS A 110 7.69 10.57 -18.76
C LYS A 110 7.72 12.07 -19.04
N ASN A 111 6.58 12.74 -18.98
CA ASN A 111 6.43 14.16 -19.29
C ASN A 111 6.90 15.02 -18.12
N VAL A 112 8.21 15.11 -17.96
CA VAL A 112 8.85 15.89 -16.90
C VAL A 112 9.57 17.08 -17.52
N LEU A 113 9.21 18.28 -17.08
CA LEU A 113 9.82 19.55 -17.49
C LEU A 113 10.48 20.20 -16.29
N THR A 114 11.74 20.60 -16.42
CA THR A 114 12.43 21.36 -15.37
C THR A 114 12.36 22.84 -15.67
N VAL A 115 11.69 23.61 -14.81
CA VAL A 115 11.54 25.07 -14.92
C VAL A 115 11.97 25.72 -13.62
N VAL A 116 13.29 25.84 -13.44
CA VAL A 116 13.91 26.38 -12.23
C VAL A 116 13.53 27.85 -12.06
N SER A 117 13.05 28.21 -10.86
CA SER A 117 12.76 29.59 -10.50
C SER A 117 13.04 29.81 -9.02
N LYS A 118 13.84 30.84 -8.71
CA LYS A 118 14.09 31.26 -7.32
C LYS A 118 12.86 31.80 -6.59
N ARG A 119 11.75 32.01 -7.33
CA ARG A 119 10.46 32.48 -6.79
C ARG A 119 9.44 31.36 -6.64
N ALA A 120 9.78 30.13 -7.02
CA ALA A 120 8.89 29.01 -6.82
C ALA A 120 8.66 28.79 -5.31
N VAL A 121 7.42 28.51 -4.95
CA VAL A 121 6.99 28.25 -3.56
C VAL A 121 6.70 26.77 -3.31
N VAL A 122 6.90 25.94 -4.33
CA VAL A 122 6.74 24.49 -4.30
C VAL A 122 7.90 23.86 -5.05
N ASP A 123 8.23 22.62 -4.71
CA ASP A 123 9.28 21.85 -5.39
C ASP A 123 8.81 21.39 -6.78
N VAL A 124 7.52 21.12 -6.93
CA VAL A 124 6.93 20.57 -8.15
C VAL A 124 5.45 20.98 -8.31
N ALA A 125 5.03 21.14 -9.56
CA ALA A 125 3.61 21.24 -9.92
C ALA A 125 3.22 20.10 -10.87
N VAL A 126 2.12 19.43 -10.58
CA VAL A 126 1.53 18.37 -11.41
C VAL A 126 0.35 18.96 -12.19
N TYR A 127 0.50 19.08 -13.50
CA TYR A 127 -0.55 19.50 -14.41
C TYR A 127 -1.29 18.27 -14.92
N ILE A 128 -2.53 18.09 -14.48
CA ILE A 128 -3.32 16.89 -14.75
C ILE A 128 -3.81 16.90 -16.21
N GLY A 129 -3.57 15.81 -16.93
CA GLY A 129 -4.10 15.54 -18.27
C GLY A 129 -5.39 14.71 -18.25
N LYS A 130 -5.95 14.44 -19.42
CA LYS A 130 -7.14 13.58 -19.58
C LYS A 130 -6.84 12.11 -19.27
N ASP A 131 -5.57 11.73 -19.30
CA ASP A 131 -5.05 10.42 -18.92
C ASP A 131 -5.13 10.09 -17.42
N PHE A 132 -5.47 11.05 -16.55
CA PHE A 132 -5.35 10.90 -15.10
C PHE A 132 -6.13 9.71 -14.52
N GLU A 133 -7.28 9.34 -15.10
CA GLU A 133 -8.05 8.19 -14.63
C GLU A 133 -7.33 6.86 -14.88
N GLN A 134 -6.43 6.79 -15.87
CA GLN A 134 -5.59 5.62 -16.12
C GLN A 134 -4.45 5.56 -15.09
N ILE A 135 -3.94 6.72 -14.68
CA ILE A 135 -2.86 6.85 -13.69
C ILE A 135 -3.32 6.41 -12.30
N ILE A 136 -4.49 6.87 -11.85
CA ILE A 136 -4.96 6.65 -10.47
C ILE A 136 -5.67 5.31 -10.27
N LYS A 137 -5.88 4.52 -11.33
CA LYS A 137 -6.49 3.19 -11.21
C LYS A 137 -5.54 2.23 -10.46
N PRO A 138 -6.05 1.41 -9.54
CA PRO A 138 -5.26 0.31 -9.00
C PRO A 138 -4.85 -0.63 -10.13
N GLU A 139 -3.62 -1.14 -10.06
CA GLU A 139 -3.21 -2.26 -10.91
C GLU A 139 -4.16 -3.43 -10.65
N GLN A 140 -4.81 -3.92 -11.70
CA GLN A 140 -5.60 -5.14 -11.60
C GLN A 140 -4.60 -6.29 -11.47
N GLU A 141 -4.65 -7.01 -10.35
CA GLU A 141 -3.99 -8.30 -10.23
C GLU A 141 -4.64 -9.20 -11.31
N GLU A 142 -3.86 -9.59 -12.32
CA GLU A 142 -4.24 -10.66 -13.23
C GLU A 142 -4.47 -11.89 -12.35
N THR A 143 -5.73 -12.23 -12.12
CA THR A 143 -6.09 -13.55 -11.60
C THR A 143 -5.77 -14.53 -12.72
N ASP A 144 -4.59 -15.12 -12.64
CA ASP A 144 -4.21 -16.32 -13.38
C ASP A 144 -5.18 -17.44 -12.98
N ASP A 145 -6.33 -17.50 -13.64
CA ASP A 145 -7.27 -18.62 -13.57
C ASP A 145 -7.01 -19.51 -14.78
N ASN A 146 -6.21 -20.57 -14.57
CA ASN A 146 -6.06 -21.69 -15.50
C ASN A 146 -6.01 -23.02 -14.75
#